data_AF-A0A847GL60-F1
#
_entry.id   AF-A0A847GL60-F1
#
_cell.length_a   1.000
_cell.length_b   1.000
_cell.length_c   1.000
_cell.angle_alpha   90.00
_cell.angle_beta   90.00
_cell.angle_gamma   90.00
#
_symmetry.space_group_name_H-M   'P 1'
#
loop_
_entity.id
_entity.type
_entity.pdbx_description
1 polymer ?
#
loop_
_entity_poly.entity_id
_entity_poly.type
_entity_poly.pdbx_seq_one_letter_code
_entity_poly.pdbx_strand_id
1 'polypeptide(L)'
;MSSRRVLKVAEAIREVVGMAILTELQDPRIRDVTVTFVEVSPDLRYAKVHVSVMGSEAKQNLSLRGLQNAAGFLQQKVARRIETRYTPRLTFLLDKGVKHSIEISRLLSELLPPDSEQAPADAEQTEADEPFRETAHDETGGPELNPQQDGLEQDVPQQDEEAPPSPDPEARVARPDQSRQ
;
A
#
# COMPACT_ATOMS: atom_id res chain seq x y z
N MET A 1 21.76 -2.74 -22.33
CA MET A 1 21.84 -1.98 -21.06
C MET A 1 20.54 -1.21 -20.70
N SER A 2 19.66 -0.82 -21.63
CA SER A 2 18.41 -0.08 -21.27
C SER A 2 17.32 -0.89 -20.58
N SER A 3 17.23 -2.22 -20.76
CA SER A 3 16.07 -2.98 -20.23
C SER A 3 16.00 -2.99 -18.70
N ARG A 4 17.14 -3.11 -17.98
CA ARG A 4 17.15 -3.13 -16.51
C ARG A 4 16.62 -1.83 -15.91
N ARG A 5 16.92 -0.68 -16.52
CA ARG A 5 16.40 0.62 -16.07
C ARG A 5 14.90 0.75 -16.36
N VAL A 6 14.45 0.30 -17.54
CA VAL A 6 13.02 0.29 -17.90
C VAL A 6 12.23 -0.58 -16.92
N LEU A 7 12.74 -1.77 -16.57
CA LEU A 7 12.09 -2.67 -15.61
C LEU A 7 11.98 -2.04 -14.22
N LYS A 8 13.04 -1.40 -13.70
CA LYS A 8 12.99 -0.68 -12.42
C LYS A 8 11.96 0.44 -12.42
N VAL A 9 11.87 1.20 -13.51
CA VAL A 9 10.87 2.26 -13.65
C VAL A 9 9.47 1.67 -13.74
N ALA A 10 9.27 0.59 -14.49
CA ALA A 10 7.98 -0.09 -14.59
C ALA A 10 7.48 -0.58 -13.23
N GLU A 11 8.36 -1.20 -12.44
CA GLU A 11 8.04 -1.68 -11.10
C GLU A 11 7.70 -0.54 -10.14
N ALA A 12 8.50 0.54 -10.14
CA ALA A 12 8.21 1.72 -9.34
C ALA A 12 6.88 2.39 -9.73
N ILE A 13 6.55 2.46 -11.03
CA ILE A 13 5.25 2.98 -11.48
C ILE A 13 4.12 2.07 -11.00
N ARG A 14 4.28 0.74 -11.11
CA ARG A 14 3.28 -0.23 -10.65
C ARG A 14 2.97 -0.05 -9.17
N GLU A 15 3.99 0.06 -8.33
CA GLU A 15 3.85 0.24 -6.89
C GLU A 15 3.15 1.55 -6.56
N VAL A 16 3.60 2.67 -7.15
CA VAL A 16 3.03 4.00 -6.87
C VAL A 16 1.59 4.11 -7.35
N VAL A 17 1.31 3.63 -8.56
CA VAL A 17 -0.06 3.67 -9.11
C VAL A 17 -0.98 2.75 -8.32
N GLY A 18 -0.53 1.54 -7.97
CA GLY A 18 -1.30 0.61 -7.15
C GLY A 18 -1.64 1.21 -5.79
N MET A 19 -0.65 1.78 -5.10
CA MET A 19 -0.86 2.42 -3.80
C MET A 19 -1.78 3.65 -3.91
N ALA A 20 -1.58 4.50 -4.92
CA ALA A 20 -2.41 5.70 -5.11
C ALA A 20 -3.88 5.38 -5.42
N ILE A 21 -4.13 4.30 -6.18
CA ILE A 21 -5.51 3.82 -6.43
C ILE A 21 -6.16 3.38 -5.11
N LEU A 22 -5.44 2.66 -4.25
CA LEU A 22 -5.98 2.13 -2.98
C LEU A 22 -6.22 3.23 -1.94
N THR A 23 -5.34 4.23 -1.83
CA THR A 23 -5.38 5.19 -0.72
C THR A 23 -6.01 6.54 -1.08
N GLU A 24 -5.83 7.01 -2.32
CA GLU A 24 -6.14 8.39 -2.70
C GLU A 24 -7.38 8.52 -3.59
N LEU A 25 -7.77 7.43 -4.26
CA LEU A 25 -8.82 7.45 -5.27
C LEU A 25 -10.17 6.98 -4.69
N GLN A 26 -10.96 7.94 -4.21
CA GLN A 26 -12.26 7.68 -3.55
C GLN A 26 -13.46 7.60 -4.51
N ASP A 27 -13.27 7.19 -5.77
CA ASP A 27 -14.40 7.01 -6.69
C ASP A 27 -14.97 5.58 -6.56
N PRO A 28 -16.28 5.39 -6.28
CA PRO A 28 -16.91 4.08 -6.20
C PRO A 28 -16.70 3.20 -7.44
N ARG A 29 -16.45 3.79 -8.61
CA ARG A 29 -16.31 3.08 -9.90
C ARG A 29 -14.97 2.38 -10.09
N ILE A 30 -13.98 2.66 -9.25
CA ILE A 30 -12.60 2.19 -9.40
C ILE A 30 -12.09 1.44 -8.17
N ARG A 31 -12.95 1.23 -7.16
CA ARG A 31 -12.59 0.54 -5.91
C ARG A 31 -12.13 -0.90 -6.13
N ASP A 32 -12.67 -1.55 -7.15
CA ASP A 32 -12.41 -2.96 -7.45
C ASP A 32 -11.30 -3.15 -8.51
N VAL A 33 -10.39 -2.17 -8.63
CA VAL A 33 -9.31 -2.16 -9.63
C VAL A 33 -7.99 -2.58 -8.98
N THR A 34 -7.33 -3.56 -9.58
CA THR A 34 -5.97 -4.01 -9.21
C THR A 34 -5.02 -3.84 -10.38
N VAL A 35 -3.81 -3.34 -10.14
CA VAL A 35 -2.77 -3.24 -11.17
C VAL A 35 -2.01 -4.56 -11.25
N THR A 36 -2.06 -5.24 -12.40
CA THR A 36 -1.32 -6.50 -12.62
C THR A 36 0.11 -6.22 -13.06
N PHE A 37 0.26 -5.43 -14.13
CA PHE A 37 1.53 -5.27 -14.83
C PHE A 37 1.65 -3.89 -15.46
N VAL A 38 2.89 -3.42 -15.64
CA VAL A 38 3.19 -2.15 -16.31
C VAL A 38 4.25 -2.36 -17.38
N GLU A 39 3.94 -1.97 -18.61
CA GLU A 39 4.90 -1.91 -19.69
C GLU A 39 5.34 -0.48 -19.90
N VAL A 40 6.65 -0.23 -19.86
CA VAL A 40 7.20 1.10 -20.13
C VAL A 40 7.96 1.06 -21.46
N SER A 41 7.75 2.10 -22.27
CA SER A 41 8.44 2.22 -23.54
C SER A 41 9.96 2.42 -23.33
N PRO A 42 10.83 2.00 -24.26
CA PRO A 42 12.28 2.14 -24.12
C PRO A 42 12.76 3.60 -23.97
N ASP A 43 11.97 4.56 -24.45
CA ASP A 43 12.22 6.01 -24.34
C ASP A 43 11.67 6.62 -23.04
N LEU A 44 11.02 5.82 -22.18
CA LEU A 44 10.41 6.20 -20.90
C LEU A 44 9.33 7.30 -21.00
N ARG A 45 8.77 7.51 -22.20
CA ARG A 45 7.73 8.53 -22.43
C ARG A 45 6.31 8.01 -22.27
N TYR A 46 6.12 6.70 -22.41
CA TYR A 46 4.82 6.06 -22.34
C TYR A 46 4.87 4.87 -21.40
N ALA A 47 3.82 4.71 -20.59
CA ALA A 47 3.64 3.54 -19.75
C ALA A 47 2.21 3.01 -19.91
N LYS A 48 2.09 1.74 -20.28
CA LYS A 48 0.83 1.01 -20.33
C LYS A 48 0.64 0.27 -19.02
N VAL A 49 -0.44 0.58 -18.32
CA VAL A 49 -0.80 -0.02 -17.04
C VAL A 49 -1.93 -1.02 -17.29
N HIS A 50 -1.63 -2.29 -17.07
CA HIS A 50 -2.59 -3.39 -17.16
C HIS A 50 -3.31 -3.52 -15.83
N VAL A 51 -4.63 -3.39 -15.87
CA VAL A 51 -5.49 -3.44 -14.70
C VAL A 51 -6.51 -4.56 -14.81
N SER A 52 -6.69 -5.30 -13.72
CA SER A 52 -7.79 -6.24 -13.54
C SER A 52 -8.89 -5.55 -12.75
N VAL A 53 -10.14 -5.73 -13.20
CA VAL A 53 -11.31 -5.17 -12.54
C VAL A 53 -12.31 -6.27 -12.27
N MET A 54 -12.67 -6.43 -10.99
CA MET A 54 -13.66 -7.41 -10.58
C MET A 54 -15.07 -6.96 -10.98
N GLY A 55 -15.85 -7.87 -11.58
CA GLY A 55 -17.24 -7.64 -11.96
C GLY A 55 -17.55 -7.77 -13.46
N SER A 56 -18.71 -7.24 -13.87
CA SER A 56 -19.21 -7.33 -15.24
C SER A 56 -18.49 -6.40 -16.21
N GLU A 57 -18.52 -6.70 -17.51
CA GLU A 57 -17.87 -5.91 -18.57
C GLU A 57 -18.33 -4.43 -18.57
N ALA A 58 -19.59 -4.16 -18.22
CA ALA A 58 -20.09 -2.80 -18.05
C ALA A 58 -19.34 -2.05 -16.94
N LYS A 59 -19.12 -2.68 -15.78
CA LYS A 59 -18.31 -2.11 -14.68
C LYS A 59 -16.86 -1.92 -15.13
N GLN A 60 -16.29 -2.88 -15.85
CA GLN A 60 -14.91 -2.79 -16.34
C GLN A 60 -14.72 -1.54 -17.23
N ASN A 61 -15.64 -1.31 -18.17
CA ASN A 61 -15.59 -0.13 -19.04
C ASN A 61 -15.77 1.19 -18.27
N LEU A 62 -16.67 1.23 -17.29
CA LEU A 62 -16.86 2.40 -16.43
C LEU A 62 -15.61 2.70 -15.58
N SER A 63 -14.99 1.66 -15.03
CA SER A 63 -13.75 1.74 -14.25
C SER A 63 -12.61 2.28 -15.09
N LEU A 64 -12.48 1.79 -16.34
CA LEU A 64 -11.46 2.22 -17.29
C LEU A 64 -11.60 3.72 -17.60
N ARG A 65 -12.83 4.20 -17.83
CA ARG A 65 -13.10 5.64 -18.00
C ARG A 65 -12.75 6.45 -16.75
N GLY A 66 -13.06 5.93 -15.56
CA GLY A 66 -12.68 6.55 -14.28
C GLY A 66 -11.16 6.70 -14.15
N LEU A 67 -10.41 5.64 -14.44
CA LEU A 67 -8.95 5.65 -14.43
C LEU A 67 -8.36 6.61 -15.47
N GLN A 68 -8.96 6.70 -16.66
CA GLN A 68 -8.54 7.67 -17.67
C GLN A 68 -8.72 9.11 -17.20
N ASN A 69 -9.81 9.42 -16.49
CA ASN A 69 -10.01 10.75 -15.90
C ASN A 69 -9.02 11.03 -14.77
N ALA A 70 -8.70 10.00 -13.97
CA ALA A 70 -7.70 10.08 -12.90
C ALA A 70 -6.25 10.00 -13.40
N ALA A 71 -6.00 9.81 -14.70
CA ALA A 71 -4.68 9.59 -15.25
C ALA A 71 -3.71 10.75 -14.95
N GLY A 72 -4.18 11.99 -15.02
CA GLY A 72 -3.37 13.17 -14.71
C GLY A 72 -2.96 13.25 -13.24
N PHE A 73 -3.87 12.87 -12.32
CA PHE A 73 -3.58 12.80 -10.90
C PHE A 73 -2.54 11.72 -10.59
N LEU A 74 -2.75 10.51 -11.12
CA LEU A 74 -1.81 9.40 -10.98
C LEU A 74 -0.44 9.73 -11.59
N GLN A 75 -0.43 10.41 -12.73
CA GLN A 75 0.80 10.88 -13.38
C GLN A 75 1.56 11.87 -12.48
N GLN A 76 0.87 12.79 -11.80
CA GLN A 76 1.51 13.72 -10.87
C GLN A 76 2.11 12.99 -9.66
N LYS A 77 1.44 11.94 -9.15
CA LYS A 77 1.96 11.13 -8.04
C LYS A 77 3.21 10.36 -8.43
N VAL A 78 3.19 9.75 -9.61
CA VAL A 78 4.36 9.10 -10.20
C VAL A 78 5.52 10.09 -10.37
N ALA A 79 5.26 11.30 -10.88
CA ALA A 79 6.28 12.33 -11.05
C ALA A 79 6.96 12.76 -9.74
N ARG A 80 6.22 12.74 -8.62
CA ARG A 80 6.76 13.10 -7.29
C ARG A 80 7.62 11.99 -6.69
N ARG A 81 7.34 10.73 -7.02
CA ARG A 81 8.04 9.58 -6.43
C ARG A 81 9.23 9.12 -7.27
N ILE A 82 9.16 9.29 -8.58
CA ILE A 82 10.17 8.82 -9.52
C ILE A 82 10.89 10.02 -10.14
N GLU A 83 12.17 10.16 -9.85
CA GLU A 83 13.03 11.17 -10.47
C GLU A 83 13.45 10.72 -11.88
N THR A 84 12.61 11.04 -12.87
CA THR A 84 12.93 10.87 -14.29
C THR A 84 12.95 12.20 -15.02
N ARG A 85 13.78 12.27 -16.07
CA ARG A 85 13.83 13.46 -16.95
C ARG A 85 12.47 13.79 -17.57
N TYR A 86 11.68 12.77 -17.86
CA TYR A 86 10.32 12.88 -18.37
C TYR A 86 9.41 11.98 -17.53
N THR A 87 8.23 12.49 -17.18
CA THR A 87 7.19 11.67 -16.57
C THR A 87 6.43 10.93 -17.68
N PRO A 88 6.40 9.59 -17.67
CA PRO A 88 5.69 8.84 -18.69
C PRO A 88 4.19 9.16 -18.67
N ARG A 89 3.56 9.18 -19.86
CA ARG A 89 2.10 9.24 -19.96
C ARG A 89 1.53 7.86 -19.67
N LEU A 90 0.62 7.81 -18.70
CA LEU A 90 -0.04 6.57 -18.29
C LEU A 90 -1.24 6.29 -19.20
N THR A 91 -1.29 5.07 -19.75
CA THR A 91 -2.43 4.56 -20.52
C THR A 91 -2.93 3.29 -19.84
N PHE A 92 -4.22 3.22 -19.55
CA PHE A 92 -4.83 2.08 -18.85
C PHE A 92 -5.44 1.09 -19.83
N LEU A 93 -5.17 -0.20 -19.61
CA LEU A 93 -5.67 -1.31 -20.42
C LEU A 93 -6.23 -2.39 -19.48
N LEU A 94 -7.38 -2.97 -19.85
CA LEU A 94 -7.91 -4.11 -19.10
C LEU A 94 -7.09 -5.35 -19.38
N ASP A 95 -6.68 -6.00 -18.30
CA ASP A 95 -6.02 -7.29 -18.35
C ASP A 95 -7.06 -8.40 -18.59
N LYS A 96 -7.05 -8.97 -19.80
CA LYS A 96 -7.87 -10.14 -20.14
C LYS A 96 -7.15 -11.45 -19.81
N GLY A 97 -5.86 -11.41 -19.46
CA GLY A 97 -5.02 -12.57 -19.22
C GLY A 97 -5.51 -13.42 -18.05
N VAL A 98 -5.94 -12.79 -16.95
CA VAL A 98 -6.43 -13.51 -15.75
C VAL A 98 -7.62 -14.42 -16.08
N LYS A 99 -8.59 -13.94 -16.88
CA LYS A 99 -9.74 -14.75 -17.29
C LYS A 99 -9.29 -15.95 -18.12
N HIS A 100 -8.36 -15.73 -19.04
CA HIS A 100 -7.83 -16.77 -19.91
C HIS A 100 -7.03 -17.84 -19.16
N SER A 101 -6.22 -17.44 -18.17
CA SER A 101 -5.47 -18.39 -17.33
C SER A 101 -6.39 -19.31 -16.52
N ILE A 102 -7.48 -18.79 -15.95
CA ILE A 102 -8.47 -19.60 -15.23
C ILE A 102 -9.17 -20.59 -16.17
N GLU A 103 -9.50 -20.17 -17.39
CA GLU A 103 -10.09 -21.03 -18.42
C GLU A 103 -9.12 -22.15 -18.82
N ILE A 104 -7.85 -21.84 -19.07
CA ILE A 104 -6.83 -22.84 -19.40
C ILE A 104 -6.62 -23.81 -18.24
N SER A 105 -6.49 -23.32 -17.00
CA SER A 105 -6.34 -24.18 -15.82
C SER A 105 -7.53 -25.13 -15.66
N ARG A 106 -8.77 -24.67 -15.90
CA ARG A 106 -9.96 -25.53 -15.88
C ARG A 106 -9.91 -26.62 -16.96
N LEU A 107 -9.62 -26.24 -18.20
CA LEU A 107 -9.48 -27.21 -19.31
C LEU A 107 -8.37 -28.22 -19.03
N LEU A 108 -7.26 -27.77 -18.43
CA LEU A 108 -6.15 -28.65 -18.07
C LEU A 108 -6.56 -29.63 -16.96
N SER A 109 -7.22 -29.15 -15.89
CA SER A 109 -7.74 -30.00 -14.81
C SER A 109 -8.81 -31.00 -15.25
N GLU A 110 -9.54 -30.73 -16.34
CA GLU A 110 -10.54 -31.64 -16.91
C GLU A 110 -9.91 -32.75 -17.79
N LEU A 111 -8.71 -32.49 -18.33
CA LEU A 111 -8.00 -33.41 -19.23
C LEU A 111 -6.93 -34.26 -18.53
N LEU A 112 -6.41 -33.82 -17.38
CA LEU A 112 -5.53 -34.66 -16.57
C LEU A 112 -6.36 -35.56 -15.63
N PRO A 113 -6.05 -36.87 -15.55
CA PRO A 113 -6.56 -37.70 -14.46
C PRO A 113 -6.10 -37.13 -13.10
N PRO A 114 -6.84 -37.40 -12.00
CA PRO A 114 -6.45 -36.96 -10.66
C PRO A 114 -5.22 -37.74 -10.21
N ASP A 115 -4.06 -37.40 -10.74
CA ASP A 115 -2.78 -37.95 -10.29
C ASP A 115 -2.41 -37.28 -8.97
N SER A 116 -2.72 -38.01 -7.89
CA SER A 116 -1.97 -38.13 -6.64
C SER A 116 -1.56 -36.83 -5.93
N GLU A 117 -2.20 -36.61 -4.77
CA GLU A 117 -1.64 -36.01 -3.54
C GLU A 117 -0.29 -35.30 -3.70
N GLN A 118 -0.33 -34.02 -4.04
CA GLN A 118 0.68 -33.09 -3.51
C GLN A 118 0.04 -32.35 -2.35
N ALA A 119 0.39 -32.82 -1.16
CA ALA A 119 0.08 -32.21 0.12
C ALA A 119 0.40 -30.71 0.10
N PRO A 120 -0.39 -29.88 0.82
CA PRO A 120 -0.08 -28.47 0.98
C PRO A 120 1.23 -28.33 1.76
N ALA A 121 2.25 -27.77 1.12
CA ALA A 121 3.42 -27.24 1.81
C ALA A 121 3.07 -25.85 2.34
N ASP A 122 2.25 -25.79 3.39
CA ASP A 122 2.15 -24.62 4.26
C ASP A 122 2.45 -25.07 5.70
N ALA A 123 3.25 -24.26 6.39
CA ALA A 123 3.64 -24.30 7.80
C ALA A 123 4.90 -25.10 8.20
N GLU A 124 6.07 -24.47 8.04
CA GLU A 124 6.97 -24.30 9.19
C GLU A 124 7.21 -22.80 9.41
N GLN A 125 6.30 -22.17 10.15
CA GLN A 125 6.67 -21.11 11.08
C GLN A 125 7.06 -21.81 12.38
N THR A 126 8.36 -21.90 12.65
CA THR A 126 8.85 -21.99 14.03
C THR A 126 9.47 -20.64 14.35
N GLU A 127 8.79 -19.91 15.24
CA GLU A 127 9.37 -18.81 16.00
C GLU A 127 10.62 -19.32 16.74
N ALA A 128 11.76 -18.71 16.46
CA ALA A 128 12.88 -18.66 17.39
C ALA A 128 13.41 -17.23 17.36
N ASP A 129 12.97 -16.46 18.35
CA ASP A 129 13.72 -15.35 18.93
C ASP A 129 15.19 -15.77 19.08
N GLU A 130 16.11 -15.04 18.44
CA GLU A 130 17.45 -14.78 19.00
C GLU A 130 17.92 -13.42 18.46
N PRO A 131 18.31 -12.49 19.34
CA PRO A 131 18.63 -11.11 18.98
C PRO A 131 19.92 -11.03 18.17
N PHE A 132 19.90 -10.20 17.13
CA PHE A 132 21.08 -9.82 16.36
C PHE A 132 22.03 -9.03 17.27
N ARG A 133 22.94 -9.75 17.95
CA ARG A 133 24.11 -9.15 18.57
C ARG A 133 25.03 -8.69 17.46
N GLU A 134 25.06 -7.38 17.28
CA GLU A 134 26.13 -6.65 16.63
C GLU A 134 27.46 -7.01 17.33
N THR A 135 28.29 -7.80 16.66
CA THR A 135 29.70 -7.94 16.99
C THR A 135 30.52 -7.63 15.75
N ALA A 136 30.96 -6.38 15.69
CA ALA A 136 32.11 -5.96 14.91
C ALA A 136 33.35 -6.75 15.36
N HIS A 137 34.06 -7.33 14.39
CA HIS A 137 35.48 -7.68 14.51
C HIS A 137 36.22 -6.64 13.66
N ASP A 138 36.96 -5.70 14.26
CA ASP A 138 38.30 -5.82 14.83
C ASP A 138 39.34 -5.26 13.84
N GLU A 139 39.64 -3.97 13.99
CA GLU A 139 40.92 -3.39 13.55
C GLU A 139 41.51 -2.62 14.73
N THR A 140 42.37 -3.32 15.49
CA THR A 140 43.64 -2.85 16.06
C THR A 140 43.83 -1.37 16.40
N GLY A 141 44.11 -1.09 17.69
CA GLY A 141 45.21 -0.18 18.05
C GLY A 141 45.01 0.75 19.25
N GLY A 142 45.59 0.39 20.40
CA GLY A 142 46.17 1.35 21.36
C GLY A 142 45.40 1.60 22.67
N PRO A 143 46.04 1.40 23.86
CA PRO A 143 45.44 1.69 25.16
C PRO A 143 45.87 3.09 25.64
N GLU A 144 44.98 3.82 26.32
CA GLU A 144 45.44 4.71 27.40
C GLU A 144 44.37 4.93 28.47
N LEU A 145 44.83 4.73 29.71
CA LEU A 145 44.12 4.83 30.98
C LEU A 145 44.13 6.30 31.44
N ASN A 146 43.01 6.85 31.92
CA ASN A 146 42.77 6.94 33.37
C ASN A 146 41.43 7.64 33.73
N PRO A 147 40.91 7.41 34.96
CA PRO A 147 39.57 7.80 35.41
C PRO A 147 39.56 8.94 36.45
N GLN A 148 38.48 9.75 36.46
CA GLN A 148 37.98 10.51 37.61
C GLN A 148 36.48 10.78 37.32
N GLN A 149 35.52 10.11 37.96
CA GLN A 149 34.92 10.36 39.28
C GLN A 149 34.02 11.61 39.38
N ASP A 150 32.91 11.37 40.09
CA ASP A 150 31.86 12.26 40.61
C ASP A 150 30.81 12.71 39.59
N GLY A 151 29.50 12.49 39.75
CA GLY A 151 28.68 12.13 40.90
C GLY A 151 27.37 12.95 40.83
N LEU A 152 26.28 12.41 41.41
CA LEU A 152 24.94 13.00 41.63
C LEU A 152 23.94 12.82 40.46
N GLU A 153 22.91 11.96 40.53
CA GLU A 153 21.64 12.07 41.32
C GLU A 153 20.97 13.45 41.12
N GLN A 154 19.67 13.64 40.88
CA GLN A 154 18.45 12.83 40.85
C GLN A 154 17.39 13.67 40.08
N ASP A 155 16.33 13.02 39.61
CA ASP A 155 14.90 13.43 39.72
C ASP A 155 14.08 13.26 38.44
N VAL A 156 13.28 12.19 38.44
CA VAL A 156 12.02 12.02 37.69
C VAL A 156 10.97 11.77 38.76
N PRO A 157 9.89 12.57 38.83
CA PRO A 157 8.63 12.05 38.29
C PRO A 157 7.73 13.12 37.67
N GLN A 158 7.12 12.79 36.52
CA GLN A 158 5.87 13.42 36.11
C GLN A 158 4.78 12.35 36.12
N GLN A 159 4.02 12.33 37.20
CA GLN A 159 2.63 11.89 37.22
C GLN A 159 1.84 13.07 37.77
N ASP A 160 0.85 13.53 37.03
CA ASP A 160 -0.41 13.95 37.59
C ASP A 160 -1.48 13.77 36.51
N GLU A 161 -2.43 12.88 36.83
CA GLU A 161 -3.72 12.77 36.18
C GLU A 161 -4.46 14.11 36.30
N GLU A 162 -5.09 14.58 35.22
CA GLU A 162 -6.25 15.45 35.38
C GLU A 162 -7.31 15.15 34.31
N ALA A 163 -8.46 14.65 34.80
CA ALA A 163 -9.65 14.28 34.05
C ALA A 163 -10.41 15.54 33.54
N PRO A 164 -11.29 15.40 32.51
CA PRO A 164 -11.88 16.54 31.82
C PRO A 164 -13.04 17.22 32.59
N PRO A 165 -13.20 18.55 32.51
CA PRO A 165 -14.38 19.21 33.05
C PRO A 165 -15.57 19.18 32.07
N SER A 166 -16.69 18.67 32.57
CA SER A 166 -18.04 18.89 32.02
C SER A 166 -18.60 20.23 32.53
N PRO A 167 -19.45 20.93 31.77
CA PRO A 167 -20.44 21.82 32.38
C PRO A 167 -21.90 21.39 32.16
N ASP A 168 -22.58 21.25 33.29
CA ASP A 168 -24.02 21.17 33.64
C ASP A 168 -24.86 22.41 33.18
N PRO A 169 -26.17 22.60 33.50
CA PRO A 169 -27.37 21.79 33.25
C PRO A 169 -28.58 22.68 32.84
N GLU A 170 -29.01 22.72 31.57
CA GLU A 170 -30.27 23.39 31.21
C GLU A 170 -31.48 22.46 31.36
N ALA A 171 -31.95 22.33 32.60
CA ALA A 171 -33.29 21.85 32.91
C ALA A 171 -33.88 22.65 34.08
N ARG A 172 -34.72 23.64 33.78
CA ARG A 172 -35.75 24.11 34.71
C ARG A 172 -36.92 24.79 33.98
N VAL A 173 -37.95 23.97 33.76
CA VAL A 173 -39.35 24.23 34.14
C VAL A 173 -39.91 25.64 33.90
N ALA A 174 -40.85 25.74 32.95
CA ALA A 174 -42.05 26.56 33.11
C ALA A 174 -43.18 26.05 32.19
N ARG A 175 -44.13 25.31 32.77
CA ARG A 175 -45.50 25.24 32.24
C ARG A 175 -46.17 26.60 32.50
N PRO A 176 -47.06 27.05 31.61
CA PRO A 176 -48.25 27.73 32.08
C PRO A 176 -49.51 26.96 31.71
N ASP A 177 -50.39 27.00 32.69
CA ASP A 177 -51.75 26.50 32.77
C ASP A 177 -52.70 27.28 31.84
N GLN A 178 -53.84 26.63 31.57
CA GLN A 178 -55.11 27.06 30.96
C GLN A 178 -55.36 28.56 30.73
N SER A 179 -55.87 28.89 29.53
CA SER A 179 -57.18 29.56 29.32
C SER A 179 -57.23 30.31 27.98
N ARG A 180 -58.02 29.83 27.02
CA ARG A 180 -59.10 30.58 26.30
C ARG A 180 -59.45 29.96 24.94
N GLN A 181 -60.74 29.61 24.86
CA GLN A 181 -61.62 29.36 23.70
C GLN A 181 -61.42 28.08 22.90
#